data_AF-A0A4P8DJT4-F1
#
_entry.id   AF-A0A4P8DJT4-F1
#
_cell.length_a   1.000
_cell.length_b   1.000
_cell.length_c   1.000
_cell.angle_alpha   90.00
_cell.angle_beta   90.00
_cell.angle_gamma   90.00
#
_symmetry.space_group_name_H-M   'P 1'
#
loop_
_entity.id
_entity.type
_entity.pdbx_description
1 polymer ?
#
loop_
_entity_poly.entity_id
_entity_poly.type
_entity_poly.pdbx_seq_one_letter_code
_entity_poly.pdbx_strand_id
1 'polypeptide(L)' 'MKRHEPLPSLTDQEVRALQHYAPRHGRSWKRILNTVWMGEGRCDDDQILRKLRNTHGPTWLDRYRLPKP' A
#
# COMPACT_ATOMS: atom_id res chain seq x y z
N MET A 1 24.83 0.83 11.41
CA MET A 1 23.41 1.20 11.57
C MET A 1 22.97 1.98 10.36
N LYS A 2 22.23 1.37 9.41
CA LYS A 2 21.70 2.12 8.26
C LYS A 2 20.59 3.02 8.79
N ARG A 3 20.82 4.34 8.78
CA ARG A 3 19.79 5.35 9.06
C ARG A 3 18.63 5.03 8.13
N HIS A 4 17.46 4.72 8.67
CA HIS A 4 16.23 4.68 7.87
C HIS A 4 16.04 6.11 7.34
N GLU A 5 16.39 6.34 6.08
CA GLU A 5 15.90 7.52 5.38
C GLU A 5 14.38 7.50 5.53
N PRO A 6 13.76 8.61 5.96
CA PRO A 6 12.31 8.68 6.06
C PRO A 6 11.77 8.35 4.67
N LEU A 7 10.99 7.26 4.59
CA LEU A 7 10.31 6.90 3.36
C LEU A 7 9.57 8.13 2.83
N PRO A 8 9.62 8.40 1.51
CA PRO A 8 9.00 9.59 0.95
C PRO A 8 7.52 9.65 1.36
N SER A 9 7.06 10.81 1.82
CA SER A 9 5.65 10.97 2.17
C SER A 9 4.75 10.56 1.01
N LEU A 10 3.67 9.85 1.30
CA LEU A 10 2.71 9.46 0.26
C LEU A 10 2.14 10.70 -0.41
N THR A 11 1.99 10.61 -1.72
CA THR A 11 1.22 11.58 -2.49
C THR A 11 -0.27 11.42 -2.21
N ASP A 12 -1.05 12.50 -2.38
CA ASP A 12 -2.51 12.45 -2.21
C ASP A 12 -3.18 11.40 -3.09
N GLN A 13 -2.61 11.13 -4.28
CA GLN A 13 -3.10 10.10 -5.19
C GLN A 13 -2.91 8.69 -4.63
N GLU A 14 -1.76 8.40 -4.02
CA GLU A 14 -1.49 7.10 -3.39
C GLU A 14 -2.38 6.90 -2.16
N VAL A 15 -2.57 7.95 -1.35
CA VAL A 15 -3.50 7.91 -0.21
C VAL A 15 -4.92 7.63 -0.67
N ARG A 16 -5.40 8.34 -1.70
CA ARG A 16 -6.74 8.12 -2.28
C ARG A 16 -6.89 6.70 -2.84
N ALA A 17 -5.88 6.18 -3.52
CA ALA A 17 -5.90 4.81 -4.02
C ALA A 17 -6.05 3.80 -2.88
N LEU A 18 -5.29 3.97 -1.78
CA LEU A 18 -5.43 3.13 -0.59
C LEU A 18 -6.80 3.30 0.09
N GLN A 19 -7.33 4.52 0.12
CA GLN A 19 -8.66 4.80 0.68
C GLN A 19 -9.80 4.20 -0.16
N HIS A 20 -9.63 4.07 -1.47
CA HIS A 20 -10.57 3.36 -2.33
C HIS A 20 -10.40 1.83 -2.23
N TYR A 21 -9.17 1.35 -2.10
CA TYR A 21 -8.86 -0.08 -2.03
C TYR A 21 -9.29 -0.69 -0.69
N ALA A 22 -9.01 -0.02 0.43
CA ALA A 22 -9.32 -0.52 1.77
C ALA A 22 -10.78 -0.95 1.99
N PRO A 23 -11.81 -0.15 1.66
CA PRO A 23 -13.21 -0.56 1.86
C PRO A 23 -13.65 -1.70 0.94
N ARG A 24 -13.04 -1.86 -0.25
CA ARG A 24 -13.39 -2.94 -1.19
C ARG A 24 -12.99 -4.32 -0.66
N HIS A 25 -11.89 -4.37 0.10
CA HIS A 25 -11.33 -5.62 0.64
C HIS A 25 -11.51 -5.78 2.16
N GLY A 26 -12.15 -4.82 2.81
CA GLY A 26 -12.49 -4.86 4.23
C GLY A 26 -11.26 -4.89 5.15
N ARG A 27 -11.39 -5.51 6.33
CA ARG A 27 -10.34 -5.50 7.37
C ARG A 27 -9.01 -6.15 6.93
N SER A 28 -9.06 -7.03 5.94
CA SER A 28 -7.92 -7.77 5.42
C SER A 28 -7.25 -7.11 4.22
N TRP A 29 -7.65 -5.88 3.86
CA TRP A 29 -7.17 -5.20 2.66
C TRP A 29 -5.65 -5.13 2.55
N LYS A 30 -4.93 -4.93 3.66
CA LYS A 30 -3.46 -4.92 3.69
C LYS A 30 -2.87 -6.27 3.31
N ARG A 31 -3.41 -7.35 3.89
CA ARG A 31 -2.95 -8.72 3.63
C ARG A 31 -3.21 -9.07 2.17
N ILE A 32 -4.39 -8.76 1.66
CA ILE A 32 -4.78 -9.00 0.26
C ILE A 32 -3.85 -8.21 -0.67
N LEU A 33 -3.66 -6.91 -0.41
CA LEU A 33 -2.78 -6.07 -1.23
C LEU A 33 -1.34 -6.61 -1.24
N ASN A 34 -0.84 -7.06 -0.08
CA ASN A 34 0.49 -7.68 0.02
C ASN A 34 0.57 -8.97 -0.82
N THR A 35 -0.43 -9.84 -0.75
CA THR A 35 -0.52 -11.06 -1.58
C THR A 35 -0.53 -10.72 -3.08
N VAL A 36 -1.29 -9.70 -3.48
CA VAL A 36 -1.29 -9.20 -4.88
C VAL A 36 0.09 -8.68 -5.28
N TRP A 37 0.75 -7.90 -4.42
CA TRP A 37 2.08 -7.37 -4.67
C TRP A 37 3.16 -8.43 -4.82
N MET A 38 3.02 -9.56 -4.10
CA MET A 38 3.90 -10.72 -4.19
C MET A 38 3.59 -11.64 -5.38
N GLY A 39 2.55 -11.32 -6.17
CA GLY A 39 2.16 -12.09 -7.35
C GLY A 39 1.30 -13.33 -7.06
N GLU A 40 0.86 -13.49 -5.81
CA GLU A 40 0.04 -14.63 -5.35
C GLU A 40 -1.47 -14.36 -5.47
N GLY A 41 -1.86 -13.11 -5.75
CA GLY A 41 -3.26 -12.68 -5.84
C GLY A 41 -3.71 -12.32 -7.26
N ARG A 42 -5.02 -12.17 -7.45
CA ARG A 42 -5.55 -11.56 -8.68
C ARG A 42 -5.05 -10.12 -8.77
N CYS A 43 -4.63 -9.72 -9.97
CA CYS A 43 -4.10 -8.38 -10.25
C CYS A 43 -5.25 -7.33 -10.22
N ASP A 44 -5.74 -7.04 -9.02
CA ASP A 44 -6.84 -6.11 -8.72
C ASP A 44 -6.31 -4.82 -8.08
N ASP A 45 -5.00 -4.56 -8.23
CA ASP A 45 -4.34 -3.35 -7.75
C ASP A 45 -4.10 -2.34 -8.87
N ASP A 46 -4.24 -1.06 -8.54
CA ASP A 46 -4.02 0.03 -9.49
C ASP A 46 -2.53 0.30 -9.75
N GLN A 47 -2.25 0.90 -10.91
CA GLN A 47 -0.88 1.31 -11.29
C GLN A 47 -0.23 2.22 -10.22
N ILE A 48 -1.03 3.01 -9.52
CA ILE A 48 -0.60 3.85 -8.38
C ILE A 48 -0.12 2.98 -7.21
N LEU A 49 -0.84 1.91 -6.86
CA LEU A 49 -0.45 0.98 -5.79
C LEU A 49 0.83 0.21 -6.15
N ARG A 50 1.05 -0.08 -7.43
CA ARG A 50 2.31 -0.68 -7.90
C ARG A 50 3.50 0.29 -7.79
N LYS A 51 3.29 1.57 -8.11
CA LYS A 51 4.31 2.61 -7.89
C LYS A 51 4.62 2.76 -6.39
N LEU A 52 3.59 2.73 -5.55
CA LEU A 52 3.74 2.76 -4.10
C LEU A 52 4.55 1.55 -3.59
N ARG A 53 4.25 0.35 -4.09
CA ARG A 53 5.04 -0.87 -3.80
C ARG A 53 6.50 -0.68 -4.20
N ASN A 54 6.78 -0.13 -5.38
CA ASN A 54 8.16 0.03 -5.87
C ASN A 54 8.96 1.07 -5.06
N THR A 55 8.28 2.03 -4.43
CA THR A 55 8.94 3.10 -3.64
C THR A 55 9.08 2.75 -2.16
N HIS A 56 8.08 2.08 -1.57
CA HIS A 56 8.01 1.81 -0.12
C HIS A 56 8.23 0.34 0.24
N GLY A 57 8.00 -0.56 -0.71
CA GLY A 57 8.04 -2.00 -0.49
C GLY A 57 6.79 -2.57 0.19
N PRO A 58 6.63 -3.90 0.16
CA PRO A 58 5.47 -4.59 0.75
C PRO A 58 5.37 -4.48 2.28
N THR A 59 6.51 -4.55 2.97
CA THR A 59 6.58 -4.52 4.45
C THR A 59 6.18 -3.16 5.05
N TRP A 60 6.10 -2.10 4.24
CA TRP A 60 5.64 -0.80 4.68
C TRP A 60 4.14 -0.79 5.04
N LEU A 61 3.31 -1.63 4.39
CA LEU A 61 1.88 -1.73 4.68
C LEU A 61 1.58 -2.07 6.15
N ASP A 62 2.45 -2.83 6.79
CA ASP A 62 2.31 -3.23 8.20
C ASP A 62 2.33 -2.01 9.12
N ARG A 63 3.20 -1.05 8.82
CA ARG A 63 3.37 0.20 9.58
C ARG A 63 2.40 1.29 9.16
N TYR A 64 1.88 1.23 7.95
CA TYR A 64 0.97 2.24 7.43
C TYR A 64 -0.36 2.28 8.19
N ARG A 65 -0.85 3.47 8.48
CA ARG A 65 -2.19 3.69 9.01
C ARG A 65 -2.96 4.52 7.99
N LEU A 66 -4.08 3.97 7.52
CA LEU A 66 -4.97 4.69 6.63
C LEU A 66 -5.49 5.93 7.40
N PRO A 67 -5.25 7.15 6.90
CA PRO A 67 -5.81 8.33 7.52
C PRO A 67 -7.33 8.23 7.44
N LYS A 68 -7.98 8.46 8.58
CA LYS A 68 -9.44 8.57 8.62
C LYS A 68 -9.83 9.81 7.80
N PRO A 69 -10.94 9.77 7.04
CA PRO A 69 -11.53 10.97 6.48
C PRO A 69 -11.88 11.97 7.59
#